data_AF-A0A2H1FDD8-F1
#
_entry.id   AF-A0A2H1FDD8-F1
#
_cell.length_a   1.000
_cell.length_b   1.000
_cell.length_c   1.000
_cell.angle_alpha   90.00
_cell.angle_beta   90.00
_cell.angle_gamma   90.00
#
_symmetry.space_group_name_H-M   'P 1'
#
loop_
_entity.id
_entity.type
_entity.pdbx_description
1 polymer ?
#
loop_
_entity_poly.entity_id
_entity_poly.type
_entity_poly.pdbx_seq_one_letter_code
_entity_poly.pdbx_strand_id
1 'polypeptide(L)'
;MDEMGKLKQDLERKLVDESQKSKELGQEKIILEEIVHDGEKTEKRARKWYYVSVLGIAVVVSLGFVGYSYYENQIVNKAISHDMSNYNSNYVIQNLQGDTVDTWVSWNIDNGRVIHVHVVNEAKVSQDMINAIKDAILSTKVVSIDDSQTGKGPQGTSSTYYVGWEGATEQASEKPTTLYIPQKFDINGSPNGVGDIEIILTSDVNPDGYSGYTKSLVDGNQILKSKITIFKANKLDADRLEAIMRHEFGHALGLGHSTAIEDLMHSMLPDYPYISACDIDALHGLYDGDKNSKVVCTK
;
A
#
# COMPACT_ATOMS: atom_id res chain seq x y z
N MET A 1 -43.65 -12.74 -89.35
CA MET A 1 -42.90 -11.57 -88.85
C MET A 1 -43.18 -11.46 -87.37
N ASP A 2 -42.13 -11.28 -86.54
CA ASP A 2 -42.18 -10.89 -85.11
C ASP A 2 -41.80 -11.92 -84.02
N GLU A 3 -40.71 -12.67 -84.22
CA GLU A 3 -40.03 -13.41 -83.13
C GLU A 3 -38.54 -13.00 -83.04
N MET A 4 -37.90 -12.88 -84.20
CA MET A 4 -36.52 -12.38 -84.34
C MET A 4 -36.36 -10.91 -83.90
N GLY A 5 -37.41 -10.09 -84.05
CA GLY A 5 -37.43 -8.69 -83.60
C GLY A 5 -37.43 -8.57 -82.06
N LYS A 6 -38.24 -9.39 -81.40
CA LYS A 6 -38.29 -9.47 -79.92
C LYS A 6 -36.98 -9.99 -79.33
N LEU A 7 -36.37 -11.00 -79.96
CA LEU A 7 -35.09 -11.55 -79.50
C LEU A 7 -33.97 -10.50 -79.55
N LYS A 8 -33.93 -9.69 -80.63
CA LYS A 8 -32.94 -8.63 -80.77
C LYS A 8 -33.14 -7.52 -79.73
N GLN A 9 -34.39 -7.15 -79.48
CA GLN A 9 -34.72 -6.12 -78.51
C GLN A 9 -34.43 -6.56 -77.05
N ASP A 10 -34.65 -7.84 -76.73
CA ASP A 10 -34.29 -8.40 -75.42
C ASP A 10 -32.77 -8.49 -75.21
N LEU A 11 -32.03 -8.85 -76.28
CA LEU A 11 -30.56 -8.89 -76.25
C LEU A 11 -29.95 -7.50 -76.06
N GLU A 12 -30.46 -6.49 -76.78
CA GLU A 12 -30.02 -5.10 -76.61
C GLU A 12 -30.31 -4.59 -75.19
N ARG A 13 -31.48 -4.92 -74.64
CA ARG A 13 -31.84 -4.54 -73.26
C ARG A 13 -30.91 -5.19 -72.22
N LYS A 14 -30.57 -6.48 -72.38
CA LYS A 14 -29.61 -7.18 -71.50
C LYS A 14 -28.19 -6.63 -71.59
N LEU A 15 -27.74 -6.26 -72.78
CA LEU A 15 -26.43 -5.63 -72.98
C LEU A 15 -26.33 -4.25 -72.30
N VAL A 16 -27.40 -3.46 -72.37
CA VAL A 16 -27.48 -2.17 -71.67
C VAL A 16 -27.50 -2.36 -70.15
N ASP A 17 -28.26 -3.34 -69.66
CA ASP A 17 -28.36 -3.65 -68.23
C ASP A 17 -27.03 -4.16 -67.65
N GLU A 18 -26.32 -5.05 -68.35
CA GLU A 18 -24.96 -5.48 -67.95
C GLU A 18 -23.96 -4.34 -68.01
N SER A 19 -24.03 -3.47 -69.01
CA SER A 19 -23.15 -2.29 -69.11
C SER A 19 -23.40 -1.33 -67.96
N GLN A 20 -24.66 -1.12 -67.58
CA GLN A 20 -25.03 -0.28 -66.44
C GLN A 20 -24.56 -0.89 -65.12
N LYS A 21 -24.80 -2.19 -64.91
CA LYS A 21 -24.37 -2.93 -63.72
C LYS A 21 -22.85 -2.92 -63.56
N SER A 22 -22.10 -3.05 -64.67
CA SER A 22 -20.64 -2.94 -64.66
C SER A 22 -20.15 -1.54 -64.26
N LYS A 23 -20.85 -0.47 -64.66
CA LYS A 23 -20.53 0.89 -64.25
C LYS A 23 -20.85 1.15 -62.77
N GLU A 24 -21.97 0.63 -62.28
CA GLU A 24 -22.37 0.72 -60.87
C GLU A 24 -21.36 0.00 -59.96
N LEU A 25 -20.93 -1.22 -60.32
CA LEU A 25 -19.85 -1.94 -59.64
C LEU A 25 -18.52 -1.17 -59.65
N GLY A 26 -18.21 -0.49 -60.76
CA GLY A 26 -17.04 0.38 -60.85
C GLY A 26 -17.10 1.57 -59.88
N GLN A 27 -18.27 2.20 -59.74
CA GLN A 27 -18.49 3.31 -58.82
C GLN A 27 -18.46 2.88 -57.35
N GLU A 28 -19.08 1.75 -57.00
CA GLU A 28 -19.04 1.20 -55.64
C GLU A 28 -17.60 0.93 -55.19
N LYS A 29 -16.76 0.37 -56.09
CA LYS A 29 -15.37 0.10 -55.78
C LYS A 29 -14.56 1.37 -55.52
N ILE A 30 -14.79 2.43 -56.29
CA ILE A 30 -14.13 3.73 -56.09
C ILE A 30 -14.53 4.34 -54.75
N ILE A 31 -15.83 4.29 -54.40
CA ILE A 31 -16.35 4.81 -53.13
C ILE A 31 -15.78 4.01 -51.94
N LEU A 32 -15.70 2.68 -52.06
CA LEU A 32 -15.12 1.82 -51.03
C LEU A 32 -13.62 2.10 -50.82
N GLU A 33 -12.85 2.27 -51.90
CA GLU A 33 -11.43 2.63 -51.80
C GLU A 33 -11.24 4.02 -51.15
N GLU A 34 -12.11 4.98 -51.45
CA GLU A 34 -12.09 6.31 -50.83
C GLU A 34 -12.42 6.26 -49.33
N ILE A 35 -13.43 5.49 -48.92
CA ILE A 35 -13.81 5.29 -47.50
C ILE A 35 -12.69 4.62 -46.71
N VAL A 36 -12.06 3.57 -47.27
CA VAL A 36 -10.95 2.86 -46.61
C VAL A 36 -9.75 3.77 -46.45
N HIS A 37 -9.41 4.54 -47.49
CA HIS A 37 -8.27 5.47 -47.44
C HIS A 37 -8.51 6.65 -46.48
N ASP A 38 -9.74 7.15 -46.36
CA ASP A 38 -10.08 8.18 -45.38
C ASP A 38 -10.11 7.63 -43.94
N GLY A 39 -10.58 6.40 -43.76
CA GLY A 39 -10.50 5.64 -42.50
C GLY A 39 -9.06 5.46 -42.01
N GLU A 40 -8.14 5.01 -42.88
CA GLU A 40 -6.73 4.87 -42.50
C GLU A 40 -6.05 6.20 -42.17
N LYS A 41 -6.42 7.28 -42.88
CA LYS A 41 -5.89 8.63 -42.61
C LYS A 41 -6.36 9.17 -41.27
N THR A 42 -7.63 8.97 -40.93
CA THR A 42 -8.20 9.41 -39.64
C THR A 42 -7.59 8.63 -38.47
N GLU A 43 -7.37 7.32 -38.62
CA GLU A 43 -6.73 6.49 -37.59
C GLU A 43 -5.25 6.87 -37.37
N LYS A 44 -4.48 7.06 -38.45
CA LYS A 44 -3.08 7.53 -38.36
C LYS A 44 -2.98 8.91 -37.71
N ARG A 45 -3.94 9.81 -37.99
CA ARG A 45 -4.00 11.15 -37.39
C ARG A 45 -4.37 11.09 -35.92
N ALA A 46 -5.36 10.26 -35.53
CA ALA A 46 -5.76 10.05 -34.15
C ALA A 46 -4.63 9.43 -33.31
N ARG A 47 -3.92 8.43 -33.85
CA ARG A 47 -2.77 7.80 -33.19
C ARG A 47 -1.62 8.78 -32.98
N LYS A 48 -1.34 9.67 -33.95
CA LYS A 48 -0.33 10.73 -33.81
C LYS A 48 -0.71 11.73 -32.71
N TRP A 49 -1.97 12.16 -32.64
CA TRP A 49 -2.44 13.06 -31.59
C TRP A 49 -2.43 12.40 -30.20
N TYR A 50 -2.79 11.12 -30.10
CA TYR A 50 -2.71 10.35 -28.85
C TYR A 50 -1.27 10.30 -28.30
N TYR A 51 -0.28 9.96 -29.14
CA TYR A 51 1.12 9.93 -28.70
C TYR A 51 1.65 11.32 -28.31
N VAL A 52 1.24 12.39 -29.01
CA VAL A 52 1.59 13.78 -28.65
C VAL A 52 0.98 14.17 -27.30
N SER A 53 -0.27 13.79 -27.03
CA SER A 53 -0.94 14.06 -25.75
C SER A 53 -0.28 13.31 -24.58
N VAL A 54 0.09 12.04 -24.76
CA VAL A 54 0.78 11.25 -23.73
C VAL A 54 2.17 11.83 -23.43
N LEU A 55 2.93 12.24 -24.45
CA LEU A 55 4.22 12.92 -24.28
C LEU A 55 4.09 14.27 -23.57
N GLY A 56 3.04 15.05 -23.89
CA GLY A 56 2.76 16.32 -23.22
C GLY A 56 2.47 16.16 -21.73
N ILE A 57 1.65 15.17 -21.35
CA ILE A 57 1.33 14.88 -19.94
C ILE A 57 2.59 14.43 -19.18
N ALA A 58 3.41 13.57 -19.77
CA ALA A 58 4.66 13.11 -19.13
C ALA A 58 5.61 14.27 -18.84
N VAL A 59 5.77 15.21 -19.77
CA VAL A 59 6.62 16.41 -19.57
C VAL A 59 6.07 17.31 -18.46
N VAL A 60 4.75 17.52 -18.40
CA VAL A 60 4.13 18.35 -17.34
C VAL A 60 4.28 17.72 -15.96
N VAL A 61 4.10 16.39 -15.83
CA VAL A 61 4.32 15.66 -14.57
C VAL A 61 5.79 15.72 -14.16
N SER A 62 6.71 15.58 -15.13
CA SER A 62 8.16 15.67 -14.87
C SER A 62 8.58 17.06 -14.38
N LEU A 63 8.08 18.12 -15.03
CA LEU A 63 8.37 19.50 -14.65
C LEU A 63 7.71 19.88 -13.32
N GLY A 64 6.50 19.39 -13.05
CA GLY A 64 5.82 19.54 -11.77
C GLY A 64 6.59 18.85 -10.63
N PHE A 65 7.11 17.64 -10.86
CA PHE A 65 7.89 16.89 -9.88
C PHE A 65 9.26 17.55 -9.60
N VAL A 66 9.94 18.07 -10.62
CA VAL A 66 11.20 18.83 -10.45
C VAL A 66 10.96 20.16 -9.74
N GLY A 67 9.88 20.87 -10.07
CA GLY A 67 9.51 22.12 -9.39
C GLY A 67 9.14 21.90 -7.92
N TYR A 68 8.36 20.85 -7.63
CA TYR A 68 7.96 20.47 -6.27
C TYR A 68 9.17 20.05 -5.42
N SER A 69 10.03 19.18 -5.95
CA SER A 69 11.25 18.76 -5.26
C SER A 69 12.23 19.91 -5.04
N TYR A 70 12.36 20.86 -5.97
CA TYR A 70 13.19 22.05 -5.76
C TYR A 70 12.60 22.99 -4.68
N TYR A 71 11.27 23.13 -4.63
CA TYR A 71 10.59 23.93 -3.61
C TYR A 71 10.70 23.32 -2.21
N GLU A 72 10.49 22.00 -2.07
CA GLU A 72 10.75 21.30 -0.81
C GLU A 72 12.23 21.42 -0.41
N ASN A 73 13.16 21.25 -1.33
CA ASN A 73 14.58 21.37 -1.02
C ASN A 73 14.97 22.81 -0.63
N GLN A 74 14.31 23.86 -1.15
CA GLN A 74 14.50 25.22 -0.63
C GLN A 74 13.89 25.42 0.75
N ILE A 75 12.72 24.83 1.07
CA ILE A 75 12.14 24.91 2.42
C ILE A 75 13.04 24.19 3.42
N VAL A 76 13.52 22.98 3.08
CA VAL A 76 14.43 22.18 3.90
C VAL A 76 15.78 22.90 4.07
N ASN A 77 16.39 23.43 3.00
CA ASN A 77 17.66 24.16 3.11
C ASN A 77 17.51 25.52 3.82
N LYS A 78 16.35 26.18 3.73
CA LYS A 78 16.06 27.41 4.47
C LYS A 78 15.76 27.15 5.95
N ALA A 79 15.24 25.97 6.28
CA ALA A 79 15.13 25.48 7.66
C ALA A 79 16.50 25.07 8.24
N ILE A 80 17.41 24.52 7.43
CA ILE A 80 18.76 24.12 7.85
C ILE A 80 19.73 25.33 7.96
N SER A 81 19.54 26.40 7.16
CA SER A 81 20.46 27.55 7.15
C SER A 81 20.14 28.64 8.18
N HIS A 82 19.10 28.46 9.01
CA HIS A 82 18.69 29.46 10.00
C HIS A 82 18.92 29.05 11.45
N ASP A 83 19.89 28.18 11.72
CA ASP A 83 20.46 28.09 13.06
C ASP A 83 21.94 27.68 13.03
N MET A 84 22.70 28.12 14.02
CA MET A 84 24.17 28.06 14.16
C MET A 84 24.96 29.24 13.58
N SER A 85 24.57 30.46 13.95
CA SER A 85 25.58 31.49 14.24
C SER A 85 25.77 31.62 15.76
N ASN A 86 26.83 30.98 16.26
CA ASN A 86 27.63 31.40 17.41
C ASN A 86 26.86 31.79 18.69
N TYR A 87 26.42 30.81 19.48
CA TYR A 87 26.18 31.00 20.91
C TYR A 87 26.72 29.81 21.70
N ASN A 88 27.78 30.05 22.49
CA ASN A 88 28.26 29.11 23.49
C ASN A 88 27.27 29.08 24.67
N SER A 89 26.36 28.12 24.63
CA SER A 89 25.47 27.76 25.72
C SER A 89 25.69 26.27 26.02
N ASN A 90 25.96 25.93 27.29
CA ASN A 90 26.07 24.54 27.77
C ASN A 90 24.71 23.81 27.84
N TYR A 91 23.65 24.38 27.26
CA TYR A 91 22.33 23.78 27.18
C TYR A 91 22.04 23.40 25.72
N VAL A 92 21.85 22.12 25.47
CA VAL A 92 21.30 21.61 24.21
C VAL A 92 19.80 21.88 24.24
N ILE A 93 19.33 22.84 23.45
CA ILE A 93 17.90 23.01 23.20
C ILE A 93 17.53 22.01 22.09
N GLN A 94 16.96 20.87 22.47
CA GLN A 94 16.31 19.96 21.51
C GLN A 94 14.90 20.48 21.25
N ASN A 95 14.57 20.78 19.99
CA ASN A 95 13.19 21.01 19.58
C ASN A 95 12.44 19.68 19.70
N LEU A 96 11.53 19.56 20.67
CA LEU A 96 10.64 18.42 20.79
C LEU A 96 9.61 18.49 19.65
N GLN A 97 9.93 17.86 18.52
CA GLN A 97 8.91 17.48 17.55
C GLN A 97 8.08 16.38 18.21
N GLY A 98 6.77 16.61 18.37
CA GLY A 98 5.87 15.57 18.86
C GLY A 98 5.66 14.55 17.75
N ASP A 99 6.38 13.43 17.82
CA ASP A 99 6.16 12.31 16.92
C ASP A 99 4.74 11.79 17.07
N THR A 100 4.17 11.30 15.97
CA THR A 100 2.77 10.91 15.96
C THR A 100 2.54 9.62 15.23
N VAL A 101 1.64 8.80 15.75
CA VAL A 101 1.15 7.58 15.11
C VAL A 101 -0.33 7.78 14.82
N ASP A 102 -0.71 7.64 13.55
CA ASP A 102 -2.12 7.67 13.17
C ASP A 102 -2.83 6.43 13.73
N THR A 103 -4.12 6.54 14.01
CA THR A 103 -4.96 5.42 14.46
C THR A 103 -6.19 5.33 13.57
N TRP A 104 -6.71 4.12 13.36
CA TRP A 104 -7.84 3.89 12.46
C TRP A 104 -9.07 3.34 13.18
N VAL A 105 -9.17 2.02 13.31
CA VAL A 105 -10.34 1.34 13.88
C VAL A 105 -9.85 0.22 14.78
N SER A 106 -10.43 0.08 15.97
CA SER A 106 -10.06 -0.94 16.95
C SER A 106 -10.81 -2.25 16.75
N TRP A 107 -10.31 -3.32 17.37
CA TRP A 107 -11.11 -4.49 17.64
C TRP A 107 -12.08 -4.19 18.79
N ASN A 108 -13.29 -4.73 18.71
CA ASN A 108 -14.26 -4.71 19.81
C ASN A 108 -14.65 -6.16 20.11
N ILE A 109 -13.96 -6.73 21.10
CA ILE A 109 -14.03 -8.14 21.45
C ILE A 109 -14.21 -8.30 22.95
N ASP A 110 -14.76 -9.43 23.36
CA ASP A 110 -14.90 -9.76 24.78
C ASP A 110 -13.54 -9.87 25.48
N ASN A 111 -13.51 -9.48 26.76
CA ASN A 111 -12.31 -9.56 27.58
C ASN A 111 -11.73 -10.98 27.61
N GLY A 112 -10.44 -11.09 27.31
CA GLY A 112 -9.71 -12.36 27.30
C GLY A 112 -9.97 -13.24 26.09
N ARG A 113 -10.73 -12.77 25.09
CA ARG A 113 -10.90 -13.46 23.81
C ARG A 113 -9.54 -13.63 23.12
N VAL A 114 -9.26 -14.85 22.67
CA VAL A 114 -8.08 -15.16 21.86
C VAL A 114 -8.35 -14.77 20.41
N ILE A 115 -7.42 -14.02 19.81
CA ILE A 115 -7.42 -13.74 18.38
C ILE A 115 -6.74 -14.91 17.66
N HIS A 116 -7.50 -15.62 16.82
CA HIS A 116 -6.96 -16.72 16.04
C HIS A 116 -6.32 -16.20 14.76
N VAL A 117 -5.05 -16.51 14.57
CA VAL A 117 -4.26 -16.16 13.40
C VAL A 117 -4.09 -17.41 12.54
N HIS A 118 -4.45 -17.32 11.26
CA HIS A 118 -4.27 -18.40 10.30
C HIS A 118 -3.19 -18.03 9.28
N VAL A 119 -2.18 -18.88 9.11
CA VAL A 119 -1.07 -18.64 8.16
C VAL A 119 -1.22 -19.54 6.94
N VAL A 120 -1.31 -18.92 5.77
CA VAL A 120 -1.33 -19.57 4.45
C VAL A 120 0.05 -19.41 3.81
N ASN A 121 0.81 -20.51 3.74
CA ASN A 121 2.18 -20.53 3.23
C ASN A 121 2.22 -20.91 1.73
N GLU A 122 1.73 -20.03 0.85
CA GLU A 122 1.75 -20.26 -0.61
C GLU A 122 3.16 -20.19 -1.19
N ALA A 123 4.00 -19.33 -0.61
CA ALA A 123 5.41 -19.13 -0.97
C ALA A 123 6.32 -20.33 -0.62
N LYS A 124 5.81 -21.32 0.13
CA LYS A 124 6.55 -22.50 0.61
C LYS A 124 7.83 -22.14 1.37
N VAL A 125 7.75 -21.11 2.23
CA VAL A 125 8.88 -20.73 3.10
C VAL A 125 9.15 -21.82 4.15
N SER A 126 10.36 -21.84 4.69
CA SER A 126 10.80 -22.84 5.68
C SER A 126 10.07 -22.69 7.02
N GLN A 127 10.19 -23.71 7.88
CA GLN A 127 9.62 -23.66 9.23
C GLN A 127 10.26 -22.54 10.08
N ASP A 128 11.55 -22.24 9.86
CA ASP A 128 12.23 -21.14 10.55
C ASP A 128 11.60 -19.79 10.22
N MET A 129 11.19 -19.57 8.97
CA MET A 129 10.45 -18.38 8.55
C MET A 129 9.05 -18.31 9.17
N ILE A 130 8.39 -19.46 9.34
CA ILE A 130 7.11 -19.52 10.08
C ILE A 130 7.33 -19.23 11.57
N ASN A 131 8.45 -19.67 12.16
CA ASN A 131 8.78 -19.36 13.54
C ASN A 131 9.09 -17.86 13.73
N ALA A 132 9.75 -17.21 12.76
CA ALA A 132 9.91 -15.75 12.75
C ALA A 132 8.56 -15.00 12.81
N ILE A 133 7.55 -15.45 12.06
CA ILE A 133 6.18 -14.88 12.17
C ILE A 133 5.61 -15.09 13.58
N LYS A 134 5.82 -16.27 14.16
CA LYS A 134 5.37 -16.55 15.53
C LYS A 134 6.08 -15.65 16.54
N ASP A 135 7.37 -15.41 16.39
CA ASP A 135 8.14 -14.56 17.30
C ASP A 135 7.72 -13.10 17.18
N ALA A 136 7.45 -12.59 15.97
CA ALA A 136 6.93 -11.24 15.74
C ALA A 136 5.55 -10.97 16.39
N ILE A 137 4.77 -12.02 16.67
CA ILE A 137 3.41 -11.90 17.21
C ILE A 137 3.36 -12.33 18.69
N LEU A 138 3.85 -13.52 19.02
CA LEU A 138 3.70 -14.16 20.33
C LEU A 138 4.81 -13.83 21.33
N SER A 139 5.92 -13.24 20.89
CA SER A 139 7.04 -12.96 21.80
C SER A 139 6.65 -11.90 22.83
N THR A 140 6.90 -12.21 24.10
CA THR A 140 6.80 -11.26 25.22
C THR A 140 8.15 -10.67 25.61
N LYS A 141 9.21 -10.95 24.84
CA LYS A 141 10.56 -10.44 25.13
C LYS A 141 10.62 -8.93 24.89
N VAL A 142 11.40 -8.28 25.74
CA VAL A 142 11.77 -6.88 25.61
C VAL A 142 13.25 -6.74 25.23
N VAL A 143 13.58 -5.66 24.53
CA VAL A 143 14.95 -5.25 24.24
C VAL A 143 15.15 -3.81 24.68
N SER A 144 16.34 -3.50 25.19
CA SER A 144 16.73 -2.13 25.57
C SER A 144 17.66 -1.60 24.49
N ILE A 145 17.31 -0.46 23.90
CA ILE A 145 18.09 0.18 22.84
C ILE A 145 18.54 1.55 23.34
N ASP A 146 19.81 1.87 23.15
CA ASP A 146 20.36 3.19 23.49
C ASP A 146 19.68 4.25 22.63
N ASP A 147 19.21 5.32 23.26
CA ASP A 147 18.41 6.34 22.61
C ASP A 147 19.19 7.11 21.54
N SER A 148 20.52 7.16 21.66
CA SER A 148 21.40 7.74 20.63
C SER A 148 21.35 6.97 19.30
N GLN A 149 21.01 5.68 19.34
CA GLN A 149 20.90 4.84 18.14
C GLN A 149 19.58 5.03 17.40
N THR A 150 18.58 5.58 18.07
CA THR A 150 17.23 5.82 17.54
C THR A 150 16.90 7.30 17.43
N GLY A 151 17.84 8.19 17.77
CA GLY A 151 17.60 9.64 17.77
C GLY A 151 16.68 10.14 18.89
N LYS A 152 16.30 9.27 19.84
CA LYS A 152 15.33 9.57 20.92
C LYS A 152 15.96 10.12 22.21
N GLY A 153 17.25 10.46 22.19
CA GLY A 153 17.96 10.92 23.39
C GLY A 153 19.49 10.87 23.30
N PRO A 154 20.18 11.39 24.33
CA PRO A 154 21.64 11.36 24.41
C PRO A 154 22.17 9.95 24.69
N GLN A 155 23.45 9.72 24.38
CA GLN A 155 24.11 8.45 24.67
C GLN A 155 24.08 8.13 26.17
N GLY A 156 23.79 6.88 26.51
CA GLY A 156 23.69 6.41 27.90
C GLY A 156 22.28 6.48 28.49
N THR A 157 21.28 6.97 27.75
CA THR A 157 19.87 6.71 28.02
C THR A 157 19.36 5.59 27.12
N SER A 158 18.36 4.84 27.56
CA SER A 158 17.81 3.73 26.76
C SER A 158 16.30 3.67 26.89
N SER A 159 15.66 3.25 25.80
CA SER A 159 14.22 2.98 25.75
C SER A 159 13.97 1.49 25.63
N THR A 160 12.83 1.06 26.18
CA THR A 160 12.37 -0.33 26.10
C THR A 160 11.53 -0.51 24.83
N TYR A 161 11.80 -1.59 24.11
CA TYR A 161 11.08 -2.01 22.92
C TYR A 161 10.63 -3.46 23.06
N TYR A 162 9.62 -3.86 22.29
CA TYR A 162 9.02 -5.19 22.36
C TYR A 162 9.28 -5.98 21.07
N VAL A 163 9.65 -7.25 21.25
CA VAL A 163 9.97 -8.16 20.14
C VAL A 163 8.70 -8.70 19.48
N GLY A 164 7.59 -8.80 20.20
CA GLY A 164 6.32 -9.28 19.67
C GLY A 164 5.12 -8.53 20.24
N TRP A 165 4.01 -8.60 19.51
CA TRP A 165 2.78 -7.90 19.85
C TRP A 165 2.10 -8.40 21.11
N GLU A 166 2.25 -9.68 21.49
CA GLU A 166 1.72 -10.21 22.74
C GLU A 166 2.31 -9.46 23.95
N GLY A 167 3.63 -9.27 23.99
CA GLY A 167 4.25 -8.45 25.05
C GLY A 167 3.86 -6.97 24.99
N ALA A 168 3.80 -6.39 23.80
CA ALA A 168 3.45 -4.98 23.64
C ALA A 168 1.99 -4.68 24.05
N THR A 169 1.06 -5.55 23.67
CA THR A 169 -0.36 -5.42 24.02
C THR A 169 -0.63 -5.73 25.49
N GLU A 170 0.14 -6.65 26.10
CA GLU A 170 0.14 -6.83 27.55
C GLU A 170 0.53 -5.53 28.27
N GLN A 171 1.63 -4.90 27.86
CA GLN A 171 2.06 -3.62 28.40
C GLN A 171 1.02 -2.50 28.19
N ALA A 172 0.43 -2.40 26.99
CA ALA A 172 -0.58 -1.39 26.69
C ALA A 172 -1.82 -1.51 27.59
N SER A 173 -2.14 -2.73 28.02
CA SER A 173 -3.30 -3.05 28.84
C SER A 173 -3.09 -2.86 30.34
N GLU A 174 -1.89 -2.50 30.79
CA GLU A 174 -1.64 -2.16 32.21
C GLU A 174 -2.46 -0.93 32.63
N LYS A 175 -2.75 -0.04 31.68
CA LYS A 175 -3.66 1.09 31.86
C LYS A 175 -5.05 0.68 31.34
N PRO A 176 -6.12 0.89 32.12
CA PRO A 176 -7.47 0.64 31.66
C PRO A 176 -7.79 1.44 30.39
N THR A 177 -8.62 0.84 29.52
CA THR A 177 -9.16 1.43 28.29
C THR A 177 -10.66 1.17 28.20
N THR A 178 -11.38 2.00 27.44
CA THR A 178 -12.80 1.79 27.13
C THR A 178 -13.09 0.45 26.44
N LEU A 179 -12.24 0.05 25.49
CA LEU A 179 -12.33 -1.22 24.75
C LEU A 179 -11.21 -2.16 25.17
N TYR A 180 -11.47 -3.47 25.08
CA TYR A 180 -10.46 -4.48 25.38
C TYR A 180 -9.37 -4.52 24.30
N ILE A 181 -8.11 -4.29 24.71
CA ILE A 181 -6.94 -4.51 23.85
C ILE A 181 -6.73 -6.02 23.70
N PRO A 182 -6.60 -6.58 22.48
CA PRO A 182 -6.31 -8.00 22.30
C PRO A 182 -4.92 -8.35 22.86
N GLN A 183 -4.86 -9.22 23.87
CA GLN A 183 -3.61 -9.63 24.54
C GLN A 183 -3.19 -11.07 24.25
N LYS A 184 -4.04 -11.87 23.58
CA LYS A 184 -3.79 -13.31 23.39
C LYS A 184 -3.99 -13.69 21.94
N PHE A 185 -2.97 -14.32 21.36
CA PHE A 185 -2.96 -14.72 19.96
C PHE A 185 -2.69 -16.22 19.83
N ASP A 186 -3.33 -16.87 18.86
CA ASP A 186 -3.08 -18.27 18.54
C ASP A 186 -2.83 -18.46 17.04
N ILE A 187 -1.62 -18.86 16.67
CA ILE A 187 -1.17 -19.00 15.27
C ILE A 187 -1.47 -20.39 14.70
N ASN A 188 -2.02 -21.31 15.50
CA ASN A 188 -2.42 -22.62 15.02
C ASN A 188 -3.75 -22.59 14.25
N GLY A 189 -4.36 -21.40 14.12
CA GLY A 189 -5.64 -21.17 13.44
C GLY A 189 -6.86 -21.54 14.29
N SER A 190 -8.04 -21.18 13.79
CA SER A 190 -9.32 -21.64 14.36
C SER A 190 -9.55 -23.11 14.00
N PRO A 191 -10.27 -23.91 14.83
CA PRO A 191 -10.66 -25.28 14.50
C PRO A 191 -11.33 -25.46 13.13
N ASN A 192 -11.92 -24.38 12.58
CA ASN A 192 -12.63 -24.36 11.31
C ASN A 192 -11.78 -23.85 10.13
N GLY A 193 -10.47 -23.59 10.33
CA GLY A 193 -9.57 -23.06 9.29
C GLY A 193 -9.79 -21.58 8.94
N VAL A 194 -10.59 -20.85 9.74
CA VAL A 194 -10.89 -19.43 9.52
C VAL A 194 -10.41 -18.63 10.74
N GLY A 195 -9.24 -18.00 10.64
CA GLY A 195 -8.74 -17.07 11.67
C GLY A 195 -9.45 -15.71 11.64
N ASP A 196 -9.40 -14.99 12.76
CA ASP A 196 -9.70 -13.56 12.88
C ASP A 196 -8.70 -12.72 12.05
N ILE A 197 -7.43 -13.16 12.00
CA ILE A 197 -6.40 -12.59 11.15
C ILE A 197 -5.89 -13.69 10.21
N GLU A 198 -5.88 -13.41 8.91
CA GLU A 198 -5.30 -14.30 7.89
C GLU A 198 -3.98 -13.70 7.39
N ILE A 199 -2.89 -14.47 7.50
CA ILE A 199 -1.57 -14.10 6.99
C ILE A 199 -1.30 -14.93 5.74
N ILE A 200 -1.07 -14.28 4.60
CA ILE A 200 -0.76 -14.92 3.34
C ILE A 200 0.70 -14.62 2.98
N LEU A 201 1.51 -15.68 2.85
CA LEU A 201 2.88 -15.58 2.37
C LEU A 201 2.90 -15.96 0.90
N THR A 202 3.19 -15.01 0.01
CA THR A 202 3.21 -15.24 -1.44
C THR A 202 4.58 -14.95 -2.04
N SER A 203 4.89 -15.65 -3.13
CA SER A 203 6.05 -15.34 -3.99
C SER A 203 5.76 -14.20 -4.98
N ASP A 204 4.52 -13.73 -5.04
CA ASP A 204 4.08 -12.69 -5.96
C ASP A 204 4.70 -11.33 -5.61
N VAL A 205 4.63 -10.43 -6.58
CA VAL A 205 5.09 -9.06 -6.47
C VAL A 205 3.87 -8.16 -6.42
N ASN A 206 3.82 -7.27 -5.44
CA ASN A 206 2.84 -6.19 -5.46
C ASN A 206 3.18 -5.18 -6.58
N PRO A 207 2.22 -4.79 -7.44
CA PRO A 207 2.46 -3.84 -8.54
C PRO A 207 3.01 -2.48 -8.08
N ASP A 208 2.64 -2.05 -6.87
CA ASP A 208 3.03 -0.77 -6.28
C ASP A 208 4.33 -0.88 -5.47
N GLY A 209 4.94 -2.07 -5.42
CA GLY A 209 6.25 -2.29 -4.79
C GLY A 209 6.22 -2.60 -3.30
N TYR A 210 5.05 -2.80 -2.70
CA TYR A 210 4.93 -3.12 -1.28
C TYR A 210 5.55 -4.47 -0.90
N SER A 211 6.15 -4.52 0.29
CA SER A 211 6.72 -5.74 0.88
C SER A 211 5.69 -6.48 1.76
N GLY A 212 4.80 -5.72 2.39
CA GLY A 212 3.63 -6.20 3.13
C GLY A 212 2.42 -5.33 2.82
N TYR A 213 1.22 -5.86 3.06
CA TYR A 213 0.00 -5.07 2.99
C TYR A 213 -1.08 -5.67 3.89
N THR A 214 -1.70 -4.81 4.68
CA THR A 214 -2.79 -5.18 5.58
C THR A 214 -4.11 -4.58 5.15
N LYS A 215 -5.14 -5.42 5.13
CA LYS A 215 -6.52 -5.02 4.83
C LYS A 215 -7.47 -5.59 5.88
N SER A 216 -8.26 -4.72 6.48
CA SER A 216 -9.28 -5.13 7.45
C SER A 216 -10.69 -5.00 6.89
N LEU A 217 -11.54 -5.95 7.26
CA LEU A 217 -12.99 -5.87 7.13
C LEU A 217 -13.52 -5.14 8.37
N VAL A 218 -14.21 -4.03 8.14
CA VAL A 218 -14.76 -3.17 9.19
C VAL A 218 -16.27 -3.10 9.05
N ASP A 219 -16.97 -3.18 10.17
CA ASP A 219 -18.40 -2.90 10.29
C ASP A 219 -18.63 -2.05 11.54
N GLY A 220 -19.54 -1.09 11.51
CA GLY A 220 -19.89 -0.32 12.71
C GLY A 220 -18.72 0.33 13.48
N ASN A 221 -17.63 0.70 12.80
CA ASN A 221 -16.40 1.25 13.39
C ASN A 221 -15.65 0.27 14.31
N GLN A 222 -15.67 -1.02 13.99
CA GLN A 222 -14.85 -2.06 14.61
C GLN A 222 -14.27 -3.00 13.54
N ILE A 223 -13.06 -3.50 13.78
CA ILE A 223 -12.46 -4.55 12.96
C ILE A 223 -13.22 -5.85 13.23
N LEU A 224 -13.68 -6.50 12.17
CA LEU A 224 -14.26 -7.84 12.20
C LEU A 224 -13.25 -8.92 11.81
N LYS A 225 -12.36 -8.59 10.87
CA LYS A 225 -11.35 -9.51 10.33
C LYS A 225 -10.20 -8.73 9.71
N SER A 226 -8.98 -9.25 9.79
CA SER A 226 -7.83 -8.66 9.10
C SER A 226 -7.16 -9.69 8.17
N LYS A 227 -6.58 -9.19 7.08
CA LYS A 227 -5.80 -9.97 6.12
C LYS A 227 -4.47 -9.26 5.89
N ILE A 228 -3.38 -9.97 6.17
CA ILE A 228 -2.00 -9.52 5.94
C ILE A 228 -1.46 -10.33 4.75
N THR A 229 -0.88 -9.64 3.77
CA THR A 229 -0.19 -10.29 2.64
C THR A 229 1.28 -9.88 2.65
N ILE A 230 2.17 -10.85 2.71
CA ILE A 230 3.62 -10.65 2.61
C ILE A 230 4.07 -11.07 1.22
N PHE A 231 4.61 -10.12 0.47
CA PHE A 231 5.05 -10.31 -0.91
C PHE A 231 6.50 -10.77 -0.98
N LYS A 232 6.85 -11.51 -2.04
CA LYS A 232 8.20 -12.08 -2.24
C LYS A 232 8.73 -12.83 -1.01
N ALA A 233 7.86 -13.48 -0.23
CA ALA A 233 8.22 -14.07 1.05
C ALA A 233 9.34 -15.13 0.94
N ASN A 234 9.44 -15.81 -0.22
CA ASN A 234 10.51 -16.76 -0.52
C ASN A 234 11.89 -16.13 -0.82
N LYS A 235 11.98 -14.80 -0.86
CA LYS A 235 13.22 -14.04 -1.07
C LYS A 235 13.63 -13.24 0.16
N LEU A 236 12.86 -13.31 1.24
CA LEU A 236 13.17 -12.68 2.51
C LEU A 236 14.05 -13.62 3.35
N ASP A 237 14.85 -13.04 4.22
CA ASP A 237 15.39 -13.73 5.38
C ASP A 237 14.42 -13.60 6.58
N ALA A 238 14.74 -14.30 7.67
CA ALA A 238 13.91 -14.34 8.86
C ALA A 238 13.74 -12.93 9.46
N ASP A 239 14.85 -12.22 9.68
CA ASP A 239 14.85 -10.89 10.31
C ASP A 239 14.00 -9.89 9.53
N ARG A 240 14.08 -9.90 8.19
CA ARG A 240 13.26 -9.02 7.35
C ARG A 240 11.80 -9.41 7.36
N LEU A 241 11.49 -10.71 7.37
CA LEU A 241 10.12 -11.20 7.50
C LEU A 241 9.53 -10.81 8.86
N GLU A 242 10.29 -10.91 9.94
CA GLU A 242 9.84 -10.46 11.27
C GLU A 242 9.53 -8.97 11.28
N ALA A 243 10.41 -8.15 10.73
CA ALA A 243 10.23 -6.70 10.68
C ALA A 243 8.95 -6.30 9.94
N ILE A 244 8.73 -6.88 8.74
CA ILE A 244 7.50 -6.64 7.97
C ILE A 244 6.29 -7.16 8.75
N MET A 245 6.38 -8.35 9.33
CA MET A 245 5.27 -8.94 10.09
C MET A 245 4.89 -8.06 11.29
N ARG A 246 5.85 -7.55 12.06
CA ARG A 246 5.58 -6.64 13.18
C ARG A 246 4.82 -5.40 12.72
N HIS A 247 5.26 -4.76 11.63
CA HIS A 247 4.62 -3.57 11.08
C HIS A 247 3.18 -3.86 10.61
N GLU A 248 3.00 -4.89 9.77
CA GLU A 248 1.69 -5.26 9.25
C GLU A 248 0.72 -5.72 10.33
N PHE A 249 1.23 -6.40 11.36
CA PHE A 249 0.40 -6.82 12.48
C PHE A 249 -0.04 -5.62 13.33
N GLY A 250 0.77 -4.55 13.42
CA GLY A 250 0.34 -3.27 14.00
C GLY A 250 -0.86 -2.68 13.26
N HIS A 251 -0.84 -2.68 11.92
CA HIS A 251 -2.02 -2.32 11.12
C HIS A 251 -3.21 -3.24 11.39
N ALA A 252 -2.98 -4.54 11.54
CA ALA A 252 -4.05 -5.49 11.83
C ALA A 252 -4.69 -5.27 13.22
N LEU A 253 -4.00 -4.61 14.15
CA LEU A 253 -4.50 -4.17 15.46
C LEU A 253 -5.18 -2.80 15.42
N GLY A 254 -5.09 -2.07 14.30
CA GLY A 254 -5.76 -0.79 14.07
C GLY A 254 -4.85 0.44 14.03
N LEU A 255 -3.53 0.26 14.14
CA LEU A 255 -2.57 1.37 14.05
C LEU A 255 -2.38 1.81 12.60
N GLY A 256 -2.22 3.11 12.40
CA GLY A 256 -1.82 3.73 11.13
C GLY A 256 -0.30 3.93 11.07
N HIS A 257 0.16 4.76 10.15
CA HIS A 257 1.58 5.06 10.04
C HIS A 257 2.05 6.08 11.09
N SER A 258 3.30 5.92 11.50
CA SER A 258 4.05 6.91 12.26
C SER A 258 4.68 7.97 11.36
N THR A 259 4.85 9.18 11.89
CA THR A 259 5.68 10.23 11.28
C THR A 259 7.15 10.13 11.65
N ALA A 260 7.49 9.35 12.68
CA ALA A 260 8.86 9.17 13.17
C ALA A 260 9.58 8.12 12.33
N ILE A 261 10.71 8.46 11.71
CA ILE A 261 11.40 7.58 10.75
C ILE A 261 12.02 6.33 11.39
N GLU A 262 12.29 6.40 12.69
CA GLU A 262 12.87 5.33 13.50
C GLU A 262 11.83 4.38 14.09
N ASP A 263 10.54 4.71 13.95
CA ASP A 263 9.46 3.98 14.57
C ASP A 263 8.99 2.80 13.70
N LEU A 264 8.55 1.72 14.34
CA LEU A 264 8.12 0.51 13.63
C LEU A 264 6.99 0.82 12.65
N MET A 265 6.04 1.68 13.04
CA MET A 265 4.87 1.99 12.22
C MET A 265 5.17 3.05 11.16
N HIS A 266 6.41 3.49 10.97
CA HIS A 266 6.76 4.35 9.85
C HIS A 266 6.56 3.64 8.50
N SER A 267 6.23 4.41 7.45
CA SER A 267 6.01 3.88 6.08
C SER A 267 7.22 3.16 5.47
N MET A 268 8.41 3.35 6.04
CA MET A 268 9.62 2.61 5.73
C MET A 268 10.18 1.99 7.01
N LEU A 269 10.46 0.69 6.97
CA LEU A 269 10.98 -0.04 8.13
C LEU A 269 12.31 0.55 8.63
N PRO A 270 12.44 0.82 9.94
CA PRO A 270 13.65 1.37 10.53
C PRO A 270 14.74 0.31 10.71
N ASP A 271 15.94 0.74 11.11
CA ASP A 271 17.06 -0.14 11.45
C ASP A 271 16.76 -1.03 12.68
N TYR A 272 15.92 -0.54 13.59
CA TYR A 272 15.46 -1.26 14.78
C TYR A 272 13.94 -1.47 14.73
N PRO A 273 13.45 -2.43 13.94
CA PRO A 273 12.02 -2.65 13.71
C PRO A 273 11.36 -3.40 14.86
N TYR A 274 11.39 -2.80 16.05
CA TYR A 274 10.74 -3.29 17.26
C TYR A 274 9.63 -2.34 17.70
N ILE A 275 8.64 -2.87 18.40
CA ILE A 275 7.47 -2.10 18.83
C ILE A 275 7.91 -1.13 19.92
N SER A 276 7.68 0.16 19.70
CA SER A 276 8.16 1.24 20.56
C SER A 276 7.12 1.61 21.63
N ALA A 277 7.53 2.45 22.59
CA ALA A 277 6.57 3.03 23.54
C ALA A 277 5.52 3.91 22.84
N CYS A 278 5.85 4.53 21.71
CA CYS A 278 4.92 5.34 20.93
C CYS A 278 3.82 4.48 20.31
N ASP A 279 4.16 3.29 19.81
CA ASP A 279 3.18 2.32 19.31
C ASP A 279 2.21 1.87 20.42
N ILE A 280 2.73 1.68 21.64
CA ILE A 280 1.95 1.29 22.81
C ILE A 280 0.99 2.41 23.23
N ASP A 281 1.46 3.66 23.27
CA ASP A 281 0.61 4.81 23.58
C ASP A 281 -0.46 5.02 22.49
N ALA A 282 -0.11 4.80 21.22
CA ALA A 282 -1.05 4.85 20.10
C ALA A 282 -2.14 3.77 20.23
N LEU A 283 -1.73 2.55 20.61
CA LEU A 283 -2.66 1.45 20.87
C LEU A 283 -3.57 1.77 22.07
N HIS A 284 -3.01 2.27 23.17
CA HIS A 284 -3.80 2.68 24.33
C HIS A 284 -4.84 3.73 23.95
N GLY A 285 -4.43 4.81 23.27
CA GLY A 285 -5.34 5.88 22.83
C GLY A 285 -6.46 5.38 21.90
N LEU A 286 -6.12 4.51 20.94
CA LEU A 286 -7.10 3.89 20.04
C LEU A 286 -8.17 3.10 20.81
N TYR A 287 -7.77 2.30 21.80
CA TYR A 287 -8.70 1.45 22.55
C TYR A 287 -9.37 2.18 23.71
N ASP A 288 -8.85 3.31 24.17
CA ASP A 288 -9.51 4.16 25.16
C ASP A 288 -10.71 4.93 24.56
N GLY A 289 -10.90 4.84 23.24
CA GLY A 289 -11.98 5.52 22.54
C GLY A 289 -11.65 6.98 22.22
N ASP A 290 -10.36 7.31 22.13
CA ASP A 290 -9.95 8.62 21.64
C ASP A 290 -10.47 8.79 20.20
N LYS A 291 -11.14 9.92 19.96
CA LYS A 291 -11.73 10.24 18.65
C LYS A 291 -10.69 10.85 17.71
N ASN A 292 -9.51 11.17 18.23
CA ASN A 292 -8.40 11.62 17.41
C ASN A 292 -7.82 10.40 16.70
N SER A 293 -7.84 10.42 15.36
CA SER A 293 -7.21 9.41 14.51
C SER A 293 -5.68 9.49 14.55
N LYS A 294 -5.11 9.97 15.66
CA LYS A 294 -3.72 10.40 15.79
C LYS A 294 -3.35 10.57 17.26
N VAL A 295 -2.29 9.89 17.69
CA VAL A 295 -1.71 10.02 19.03
C VAL A 295 -0.37 10.74 18.91
N VAL A 296 -0.15 11.74 19.78
CA VAL A 296 1.14 12.43 19.91
C VAL A 296 1.94 11.75 21.00
N CYS A 297 3.11 11.26 20.63
CA CYS A 297 4.04 10.59 21.52
C CYS A 297 4.99 11.63 22.11
N THR A 298 5.00 11.74 23.43
CA THR A 298 5.94 12.57 24.17
C THR A 298 6.77 11.67 25.07
N LYS A 299 8.09 11.76 24.96
CA LYS A 299 9.00 11.18 25.94
C LYS A 299 9.15 12.12 27.14
#